data_AF-A0A1B9MH88-F1
#
_entry.id   AF-A0A1B9MH88-F1
#
_cell.length_a   1.000
_cell.length_b   1.000
_cell.length_c   1.000
_cell.angle_alpha   90.00
_cell.angle_beta   90.00
_cell.angle_gamma   90.00
#
_symmetry.space_group_name_H-M   'P 1'
#
loop_
_entity.id
_entity.type
_entity.pdbx_description
1 polymer ?
#
loop_
_entity_poly.entity_id
_entity_poly.type
_entity_poly.pdbx_seq_one_letter_code
_entity_poly.pdbx_strand_id
1 'polypeptide(L)'
;MSCSFNSKSNRWRNNETGRFTKRPTDPSELARYGKVNKADIDAWATQGGIPNTWHADPKRFPSGKFRYEGQEYQVHGIDPTTKAKWPTANSANGPTASIKNTINGQNYRTDGTWGTFKSDPNSAHIPLNGSFY
;
A
#
# COMPACT_ATOMS: atom_id res chain seq x y z
N MET A 1 11.30 -1.79 -10.83
CA MET A 1 11.06 -0.35 -10.87
C MET A 1 10.27 0.07 -9.64
N SER A 2 10.78 1.04 -8.86
CA SER A 2 10.02 1.68 -7.79
C SER A 2 9.99 3.20 -7.92
N CYS A 3 8.93 3.82 -7.43
CA CYS A 3 8.62 5.23 -7.56
C CYS A 3 8.25 5.85 -6.21
N SER A 4 8.63 7.10 -5.99
CA SER A 4 8.23 7.89 -4.82
C SER A 4 7.75 9.28 -5.25
N PHE A 5 6.85 9.86 -4.47
CA PHE A 5 6.31 11.18 -4.72
C PHE A 5 7.12 12.24 -3.96
N ASN A 6 7.66 13.21 -4.70
CA ASN A 6 8.33 14.36 -4.11
C ASN A 6 7.32 15.50 -3.98
N SER A 7 6.82 15.70 -2.76
CA SER A 7 5.83 16.73 -2.42
C SER A 7 6.32 18.16 -2.66
N LYS A 8 7.62 18.43 -2.44
CA LYS A 8 8.22 19.76 -2.69
C LYS A 8 8.14 20.17 -4.16
N SER A 9 8.36 19.21 -5.06
CA SER A 9 8.30 19.46 -6.51
C SER A 9 6.98 19.07 -7.16
N ASN A 10 6.02 18.50 -6.41
CA ASN A 10 4.78 17.90 -6.92
C ASN A 10 5.02 16.92 -8.09
N ARG A 11 6.05 16.05 -7.98
CA ARG A 11 6.50 15.17 -9.07
C ARG A 11 6.91 13.80 -8.58
N TRP A 12 6.69 12.79 -9.42
CA TRP A 12 7.17 11.42 -9.20
C TRP A 12 8.63 11.28 -9.56
N ARG A 13 9.36 10.49 -8.77
CA ARG A 13 10.75 10.11 -9.04
C ARG A 13 10.85 8.59 -9.16
N ASN A 14 11.56 8.14 -10.17
CA ASN A 14 12.02 6.75 -10.23
C ASN A 14 13.18 6.60 -9.22
N ASN A 15 13.04 5.68 -8.28
CA ASN A 15 14.01 5.49 -7.19
C ASN A 15 15.31 4.79 -7.64
N GLU A 16 15.32 4.14 -8.81
CA GLU A 16 16.49 3.47 -9.39
C GLU A 16 17.38 4.48 -10.13
N THR A 17 16.77 5.42 -10.86
CA THR A 17 17.50 6.40 -11.68
C THR A 17 17.59 7.79 -11.06
N GLY A 18 16.80 8.09 -10.03
CA GLY A 18 16.66 9.41 -9.42
C GLY A 18 15.93 10.45 -10.29
N ARG A 19 15.60 10.11 -11.54
CA ARG A 19 14.97 11.01 -12.51
C ARG A 19 13.49 11.17 -12.22
N PHE A 20 12.94 12.31 -12.62
CA PHE A 20 11.50 12.50 -12.61
C PHE A 20 10.82 11.57 -13.61
N THR A 21 9.64 11.07 -13.23
CA THR A 21 8.83 10.17 -14.02
C THR A 21 7.36 10.59 -13.95
N LYS A 22 6.50 9.91 -14.72
CA LYS A 22 5.04 10.04 -14.61
C LYS A 22 4.54 9.32 -13.34
N ARG A 23 3.31 9.63 -12.93
CA ARG A 23 2.60 8.85 -11.90
C ARG A 23 2.60 7.37 -12.29
N PRO A 24 2.97 6.45 -11.38
CA PRO A 24 2.84 5.02 -11.63
C PRO A 24 1.41 4.64 -11.95
N THR A 25 1.22 3.76 -12.93
CA THR A 25 -0.10 3.17 -13.21
C THR A 25 -0.35 2.01 -12.26
N ASP A 26 0.66 1.15 -12.09
CA ASP A 26 0.62 0.05 -11.14
C ASP A 26 1.10 0.53 -9.74
N PRO A 27 0.25 0.48 -8.70
CA PRO A 27 0.63 0.88 -7.35
C PRO A 27 1.69 -0.03 -6.72
N SER A 28 1.99 -1.21 -7.27
CA SER A 28 3.15 -2.02 -6.83
C SER A 28 4.48 -1.33 -7.07
N GLU A 29 4.56 -0.41 -8.04
CA GLU A 29 5.73 0.44 -8.23
C GLU A 29 5.97 1.39 -7.05
N LEU A 30 5.00 1.61 -6.15
CA LEU A 30 5.23 2.39 -4.93
C LEU A 30 6.06 1.62 -3.89
N ALA A 31 6.16 0.30 -4.04
CA ALA A 31 6.87 -0.55 -3.11
C ALA A 31 8.39 -0.47 -3.31
N ARG A 32 9.11 -0.31 -2.21
CA ARG A 32 10.57 -0.29 -2.18
C ARG A 32 11.08 -1.09 -0.99
N TYR A 33 11.92 -2.08 -1.27
CA TYR A 33 12.48 -3.02 -0.26
C TYR A 33 11.39 -3.65 0.62
N GLY A 34 10.30 -4.11 0.00
CA GLY A 34 9.18 -4.74 0.70
C GLY A 34 8.38 -3.80 1.60
N LYS A 35 8.42 -2.50 1.38
CA LYS A 35 7.67 -1.49 2.15
C LYS A 35 7.01 -0.49 1.21
N VAL A 36 5.95 0.16 1.69
CA VAL A 36 5.29 1.28 1.01
C VAL A 36 5.21 2.49 1.94
N ASN A 37 5.07 3.69 1.38
CA ASN A 37 4.88 4.91 2.13
C ASN A 37 3.43 5.42 1.96
N LYS A 38 2.80 5.83 3.06
CA LYS A 38 1.43 6.38 3.04
C LYS A 38 1.31 7.62 2.15
N ALA A 39 2.29 8.52 2.19
CA ALA A 39 2.28 9.73 1.38
C ALA A 39 2.35 9.43 -0.12
N ASP A 40 3.09 8.38 -0.51
CA ASP A 40 3.18 7.94 -1.90
C ASP A 40 1.83 7.35 -2.36
N ILE A 41 1.19 6.53 -1.53
CA ILE A 41 -0.16 5.98 -1.83
C ILE A 41 -1.18 7.11 -1.99
N ASP A 42 -1.17 8.10 -1.09
CA ASP A 42 -2.11 9.21 -1.13
C ASP A 42 -1.91 10.08 -2.36
N ALA A 43 -0.66 10.37 -2.73
CA ALA A 43 -0.34 11.10 -3.94
C ALA A 43 -0.76 10.32 -5.19
N TRP A 44 -0.54 8.99 -5.20
CA TRP A 44 -0.94 8.12 -6.31
C TRP A 44 -2.45 8.12 -6.51
N ALA A 45 -3.22 7.99 -5.43
CA ALA A 45 -4.68 8.01 -5.47
C ALA A 45 -5.21 9.39 -5.87
N THR A 46 -4.69 10.45 -5.24
CA THR A 46 -5.12 11.84 -5.49
C THR A 46 -4.88 12.24 -6.95
N GLN A 47 -3.67 12.04 -7.47
CA GLN A 47 -3.37 12.37 -8.87
C GLN A 47 -4.04 11.40 -9.86
N GLY A 48 -4.44 10.22 -9.40
CA GLY A 48 -5.23 9.26 -10.17
C GLY A 48 -6.73 9.54 -10.19
N GLY A 49 -7.21 10.50 -9.38
CA GLY A 49 -8.64 10.74 -9.19
C GLY A 49 -9.36 9.57 -8.50
N ILE A 50 -8.65 8.76 -7.72
CA ILE A 50 -9.20 7.57 -7.05
C ILE A 50 -9.69 7.99 -5.67
N PRO A 51 -11.01 7.95 -5.42
CA PRO A 51 -11.57 8.42 -4.15
C PRO A 51 -11.19 7.49 -2.99
N ASN A 52 -11.03 8.07 -1.80
CA ASN A 52 -10.96 7.28 -0.57
C ASN A 52 -12.39 6.81 -0.23
N THR A 53 -12.61 5.51 -0.31
CA THR A 53 -13.89 4.84 0.00
C THR A 53 -13.89 4.20 1.39
N TRP A 54 -12.86 4.45 2.19
CA TRP A 54 -12.82 3.94 3.54
C TRP A 54 -13.84 4.66 4.44
N HIS A 55 -14.51 3.89 5.27
CA HIS A 55 -15.41 4.36 6.30
C HIS A 55 -14.97 3.79 7.65
N ALA A 56 -15.04 4.62 8.69
CA ALA A 56 -14.75 4.20 10.05
C ALA A 56 -15.76 3.13 10.50
N ASP A 57 -15.24 2.02 11.02
CA ASP A 57 -16.03 1.05 11.76
C ASP A 57 -15.60 1.16 13.23
N PRO A 58 -16.41 1.75 14.11
CA PRO A 58 -16.02 1.96 15.50
C PRO A 58 -15.75 0.66 16.27
N LYS A 59 -16.17 -0.50 15.76
CA LYS A 59 -15.94 -1.82 16.39
C LYS A 59 -14.76 -2.58 15.82
N ARG A 60 -14.34 -2.27 14.59
CA ARG A 60 -13.24 -2.98 13.90
C ARG A 60 -12.07 -2.08 13.55
N PHE A 61 -12.33 -0.85 13.13
CA PHE A 61 -11.39 0.08 12.51
C PHE A 61 -11.71 1.55 12.91
N PRO A 62 -11.25 1.99 14.10
CA PRO A 62 -11.71 3.24 14.70
C PRO A 62 -11.24 4.52 13.98
N SER A 63 -10.06 4.54 13.34
CA SER A 63 -9.57 5.71 12.58
C SER A 63 -8.33 5.43 11.73
N GLY A 64 -7.99 6.33 10.80
CA GLY A 64 -6.66 6.42 10.17
C GLY A 64 -6.47 5.64 8.86
N LYS A 65 -7.35 4.68 8.57
CA LYS A 65 -7.23 3.88 7.35
C LYS A 65 -7.71 4.59 6.10
N PHE A 66 -7.43 3.93 4.99
CA PHE A 66 -7.79 4.35 3.65
C PHE A 66 -8.16 3.13 2.83
N ARG A 67 -8.95 3.35 1.78
CA ARG A 67 -9.27 2.37 0.76
C ARG A 67 -9.45 3.09 -0.56
N TYR A 68 -8.49 2.91 -1.45
CA TYR A 68 -8.52 3.39 -2.82
C TYR A 68 -8.81 2.20 -3.71
N GLU A 69 -9.86 2.29 -4.52
CA GLU A 69 -10.23 1.24 -5.46
C GLU A 69 -10.58 1.87 -6.79
N GLY A 70 -9.87 1.48 -7.83
CA GLY A 70 -9.99 2.06 -9.16
C GLY A 70 -8.79 1.70 -10.02
N GLN A 71 -8.94 1.88 -11.33
CA GLN A 71 -7.87 1.61 -12.30
C GLN A 71 -7.28 0.20 -12.16
N GLU A 72 -8.14 -0.81 -11.96
CA GLU A 72 -7.75 -2.23 -11.84
C GLU A 72 -7.01 -2.62 -10.55
N TYR A 73 -6.89 -1.69 -9.60
CA TYR A 73 -6.25 -1.94 -8.32
C TYR A 73 -7.11 -1.54 -7.13
N GLN A 74 -6.86 -2.23 -6.02
CA GLN A 74 -7.34 -1.86 -4.70
C GLN A 74 -6.14 -1.72 -3.78
N VAL A 75 -6.01 -0.56 -3.13
CA VAL A 75 -5.00 -0.30 -2.10
C VAL A 75 -5.70 0.11 -0.81
N HIS A 76 -5.46 -0.60 0.28
CA HIS A 76 -6.07 -0.25 1.56
C HIS A 76 -5.12 -0.44 2.74
N GLY A 77 -5.32 0.36 3.78
CA GLY A 77 -4.59 0.28 5.04
C GLY A 77 -5.15 -0.79 5.96
N ILE A 78 -4.28 -1.49 6.67
CA ILE A 78 -4.58 -2.60 7.57
C ILE A 78 -3.96 -2.31 8.94
N ASP A 79 -4.77 -2.50 9.99
CA ASP A 79 -4.34 -2.23 11.37
C ASP A 79 -3.62 -3.45 11.94
N PRO A 80 -2.76 -3.22 12.94
CA PRO A 80 -2.11 -4.29 13.66
C PRO A 80 -3.10 -5.01 14.59
N THR A 81 -3.84 -5.98 14.04
CA THR A 81 -4.81 -6.79 14.81
C THR A 81 -4.29 -8.17 15.16
N THR A 82 -3.11 -8.55 14.66
CA THR A 82 -2.65 -9.94 14.67
C THR A 82 -1.55 -10.26 15.69
N LYS A 83 -1.02 -9.28 16.44
CA LYS A 83 0.16 -9.51 17.32
C LYS A 83 -0.03 -10.65 18.33
N ALA A 84 -1.21 -10.77 18.93
CA ALA A 84 -1.50 -11.82 19.90
C ALA A 84 -1.53 -13.24 19.29
N LYS A 85 -1.93 -13.36 18.01
CA LYS A 85 -2.10 -14.65 17.32
C LYS A 85 -0.90 -15.01 16.44
N TRP A 86 -0.21 -14.02 15.88
CA TRP A 86 0.83 -14.14 14.88
C TRP A 86 1.95 -13.12 15.14
N PRO A 87 2.77 -13.32 16.20
CA PRO A 87 3.70 -12.29 16.68
C PRO A 87 4.81 -11.93 15.68
N THR A 88 5.12 -12.81 14.73
CA THR A 88 6.14 -12.59 13.70
C THR A 88 5.58 -11.96 12.42
N ALA A 89 4.27 -11.74 12.32
CA ALA A 89 3.66 -11.19 11.12
C ALA A 89 4.01 -9.71 10.93
N ASN A 90 4.02 -9.24 9.68
CA ASN A 90 4.23 -7.82 9.36
C ASN A 90 3.19 -6.93 10.09
N SER A 91 1.93 -7.35 10.07
CA SER A 91 0.83 -6.69 10.79
C SER A 91 0.91 -6.84 12.32
N ALA A 92 1.84 -7.60 12.88
CA ALA A 92 2.10 -7.59 14.33
C ALA A 92 3.09 -6.49 14.75
N ASN A 93 3.84 -5.95 13.79
CA ASN A 93 4.93 -5.01 14.02
C ASN A 93 4.60 -3.57 13.63
N GLY A 94 3.37 -3.31 13.17
CA GLY A 94 2.88 -1.98 12.84
C GLY A 94 1.81 -2.00 11.74
N PRO A 95 1.37 -0.81 11.28
CA PRO A 95 0.45 -0.69 10.17
C PRO A 95 1.02 -1.28 8.88
N THR A 96 0.13 -1.87 8.09
CA THR A 96 0.45 -2.44 6.78
C THR A 96 -0.53 -1.92 5.73
N ALA A 97 -0.19 -2.07 4.46
CA ALA A 97 -1.10 -1.89 3.36
C ALA A 97 -1.16 -3.15 2.52
N SER A 98 -2.28 -3.36 1.84
CA SER A 98 -2.37 -4.37 0.79
C SER A 98 -2.59 -3.69 -0.55
N ILE A 99 -1.89 -4.19 -1.57
CA ILE A 99 -2.08 -3.82 -2.96
C ILE A 99 -2.62 -5.05 -3.67
N LYS A 100 -3.82 -4.96 -4.23
CA LYS A 100 -4.50 -6.04 -4.95
C LYS A 100 -4.76 -5.62 -6.39
N ASN A 101 -4.42 -6.47 -7.33
CA ASN A 101 -4.88 -6.39 -8.71
C ASN A 101 -6.30 -6.99 -8.76
N THR A 102 -7.28 -6.18 -9.15
CA THR A 102 -8.69 -6.58 -9.13
C THR A 102 -9.08 -7.42 -10.34
N ILE A 103 -8.28 -7.43 -11.42
CA ILE A 103 -8.52 -8.26 -12.61
C ILE A 103 -8.28 -9.73 -12.29
N ASN A 104 -7.11 -10.04 -11.71
CA ASN A 104 -6.70 -11.43 -11.45
C ASN A 104 -6.81 -11.84 -9.97
N GLY A 105 -7.18 -10.90 -9.10
CA GLY A 105 -7.37 -11.14 -7.67
C GLY A 105 -6.09 -11.38 -6.88
N GLN A 106 -4.91 -11.13 -7.46
CA GLN A 106 -3.62 -11.31 -6.80
C GLN A 106 -3.26 -10.11 -5.93
N ASN A 107 -2.49 -10.37 -4.87
CA ASN A 107 -1.92 -9.36 -4.00
C ASN A 107 -0.42 -9.25 -4.28
N TYR A 108 0.08 -8.02 -4.32
CA TYR A 108 1.51 -7.76 -4.36
C TYR A 108 2.11 -8.06 -2.99
N ARG A 109 3.34 -8.58 -2.99
CA ARG A 109 4.00 -9.11 -1.80
C ARG A 109 5.28 -8.36 -1.49
N THR A 110 5.74 -8.50 -0.25
CA THR A 110 7.00 -7.90 0.22
C THR A 110 8.24 -8.37 -0.53
N ASP A 111 8.19 -9.55 -1.16
CA ASP A 111 9.26 -10.10 -2.00
C ASP A 111 9.26 -9.56 -3.44
N GLY A 112 8.29 -8.73 -3.80
CA GLY A 112 8.17 -8.15 -5.13
C GLY A 112 7.35 -8.98 -6.13
N THR A 113 6.70 -10.05 -5.67
CA THR A 113 5.89 -10.93 -6.52
C THR A 113 4.39 -10.66 -6.37
N TRP A 114 3.64 -11.06 -7.40
CA TRP A 114 2.18 -11.15 -7.33
C TRP A 114 1.75 -12.58 -7.03
N GLY A 115 0.78 -12.76 -6.15
CA GLY A 115 0.12 -14.05 -5.99
C GLY A 115 -1.08 -14.01 -5.06
N THR A 116 -1.74 -15.15 -4.87
CA THR A 116 -2.96 -15.19 -4.04
C THR A 116 -2.66 -14.81 -2.58
N PHE A 117 -3.61 -14.14 -1.93
CA PHE A 117 -3.49 -13.81 -0.51
C PHE A 117 -3.32 -15.05 0.37
N LYS A 118 -4.12 -16.11 0.13
CA LYS A 118 -4.13 -17.31 0.99
C LYS A 118 -2.81 -18.07 1.03
N SER A 119 -2.03 -18.04 -0.06
CA SER A 119 -0.74 -18.73 -0.09
C SER A 119 0.34 -18.02 0.70
N ASP A 120 0.24 -16.70 0.88
CA ASP A 120 1.15 -15.95 1.75
C ASP A 120 0.47 -14.66 2.27
N PRO A 121 -0.36 -14.78 3.33
CA PRO A 121 -1.05 -13.63 3.92
C PRO A 121 -0.08 -12.62 4.53
N ASN A 122 1.06 -13.09 5.05
CA ASN A 122 2.02 -12.24 5.73
C ASN A 122 2.70 -11.29 4.75
N SER A 123 3.21 -11.81 3.63
CA SER A 123 3.88 -10.99 2.62
C SER A 123 2.89 -10.07 1.87
N ALA A 124 1.60 -10.43 1.79
CA ALA A 124 0.56 -9.57 1.22
C ALA A 124 0.14 -8.39 2.12
N HIS A 125 0.57 -8.40 3.40
CA HIS A 125 0.51 -7.27 4.31
C HIS A 125 1.85 -6.54 4.29
N ILE A 126 1.97 -5.57 3.39
CA ILE A 126 3.21 -4.84 3.16
C ILE A 126 3.38 -3.78 4.26
N PRO A 127 4.50 -3.74 5.00
CA PRO A 127 4.77 -2.68 5.97
C PRO A 127 4.55 -1.28 5.41
N LEU A 128 3.82 -0.45 6.17
CA LEU A 128 3.41 0.89 5.78
C LEU A 128 4.15 1.95 6.60
N ASN A 129 5.07 2.66 5.96
CA ASN A 129 5.80 3.78 6.56
C ASN A 129 4.99 5.08 6.53
N GLY A 130 5.26 5.96 7.49
CA GLY A 130 4.61 7.28 7.57
C GLY A 130 3.14 7.22 8.02
N SER A 131 2.77 6.11 8.65
CA SER A 131 1.45 5.85 9.21
C SER A 131 1.56 5.65 10.72
N PHE A 132 0.68 6.29 11.51
CA PHE A 132 0.71 6.26 12.98
C PHE A 132 -0.43 5.46 13.63
N TYR A 133 -1.30 4.83 12.83
CA TYR A 133 -2.35 3.94 13.35
C TYR A 133 -1.81 2.53 13.65
#